data_AF-A0A7C6CC30-F1
#
_entry.id   AF-A0A7C6CC30-F1
#
_cell.length_a   1.000
_cell.length_b   1.000
_cell.length_c   1.000
_cell.angle_alpha   90.00
_cell.angle_beta   90.00
_cell.angle_gamma   90.00
#
_symmetry.space_group_name_H-M   'P 1'
#
loop_
_entity.id
_entity.type
_entity.pdbx_description
1 polymer ?
#
loop_
_entity_poly.entity_id
_entity_poly.type
_entity_poly.pdbx_seq_one_letter_code
_entity_poly.pdbx_strand_id
1 'polypeptide(L)'
;TPTIKAGKKTEIESITLTKDGVEVDYEVGATLEEVGEYELTIVAKAGTKDAVFTYKFAIVEIAIEIKNIEEGKMYTEITPEVTVTGADSYVLKLNGEEIDADKAITKPGKYTLEVVATAGEQSLTKSVSFIVVKKIFVHDDSKLDGLWHDRGSAPELNEDPAYIKEGDFSLKFTNQADTKSAFRWNRDPKGARIWPEDWTEYTHWSMWIYIEDKTPLNEIEFALGTSAGTLSKKWSSDQLVDGWNLIEIDLKDYAGENWEALGNLYWDDNGDGKYESFLDIIVRSSAEMTLYFDQVTWYSMAE
;
A
#
# COMPACT_ATOMS: atom_id res chain seq x y z
N THR A 1 24.67 -3.82 -24.57
CA THR A 1 25.66 -4.71 -25.21
C THR A 1 25.87 -4.34 -26.67
N PRO A 2 27.00 -3.70 -27.04
CA PRO A 2 27.26 -3.36 -28.43
C PRO A 2 27.54 -4.62 -29.28
N THR A 3 26.79 -4.80 -30.36
CA THR A 3 27.04 -5.87 -31.34
C THR A 3 27.65 -5.30 -32.61
N ILE A 4 28.73 -5.90 -33.10
CA ILE A 4 29.45 -5.41 -34.29
C ILE A 4 29.50 -6.54 -35.33
N LYS A 5 29.17 -6.22 -36.58
CA LYS A 5 29.21 -7.18 -37.68
C LYS A 5 29.79 -6.53 -38.93
N ALA A 6 30.86 -7.12 -39.46
CA ALA A 6 31.46 -6.68 -40.71
C ALA A 6 30.56 -7.01 -41.92
N GLY A 7 30.52 -6.09 -42.89
CA GLY A 7 29.88 -6.31 -44.18
C GLY A 7 30.69 -7.24 -45.10
N LYS A 8 30.11 -7.64 -46.24
CA LYS A 8 30.83 -8.46 -47.24
C LYS A 8 32.11 -7.74 -47.70
N LYS A 9 33.23 -8.47 -47.72
CA LYS A 9 34.56 -7.98 -48.13
C LYS A 9 35.08 -6.80 -47.28
N THR A 10 34.64 -6.71 -46.02
CA THR A 10 35.12 -5.74 -45.03
C THR A 10 35.75 -6.51 -43.88
N GLU A 11 36.90 -6.04 -43.41
CA GLU A 11 37.61 -6.56 -42.23
C GLU A 11 37.60 -5.48 -41.15
N ILE A 12 37.43 -5.86 -39.89
CA ILE A 12 37.58 -4.94 -38.75
C ILE A 12 39.05 -4.98 -38.35
N GLU A 13 39.73 -3.84 -38.40
CA GLU A 13 41.15 -3.73 -38.03
C GLU A 13 41.31 -3.49 -36.53
N SER A 14 40.51 -2.59 -35.95
CA SER A 14 40.53 -2.32 -34.52
C SER A 14 39.17 -1.87 -33.99
N ILE A 15 38.98 -2.14 -32.70
CA ILE A 15 37.84 -1.65 -31.91
C ILE A 15 38.44 -1.08 -30.63
N THR A 16 38.10 0.17 -30.35
CA THR A 16 38.53 0.88 -29.15
C THR A 16 37.29 1.38 -28.44
N LEU A 17 37.17 1.11 -27.15
CA LEU A 17 36.15 1.68 -26.29
C LEU A 17 36.84 2.63 -25.31
N THR A 18 36.35 3.85 -25.21
CA THR A 18 36.71 4.75 -24.12
C THR A 18 35.52 4.93 -23.19
N LYS A 19 35.78 5.02 -21.89
CA LYS A 19 34.84 5.42 -20.84
C LYS A 19 35.38 6.71 -20.22
N ASP A 20 34.58 7.76 -20.24
CA ASP A 20 34.93 9.10 -19.74
C ASP A 20 36.26 9.62 -20.33
N GLY A 21 36.52 9.28 -21.59
CA GLY A 21 37.74 9.64 -22.33
C GLY A 21 38.97 8.79 -22.03
N VAL A 22 38.85 7.76 -21.18
CA VAL A 22 39.91 6.79 -20.87
C VAL A 22 39.63 5.48 -21.59
N GLU A 23 40.61 4.95 -22.33
CA GLU A 23 40.49 3.64 -22.98
C GLU A 23 40.29 2.53 -21.93
N VAL A 24 39.31 1.67 -22.17
CA VAL A 24 38.99 0.52 -21.31
C VAL A 24 39.05 -0.76 -22.12
N ASP A 25 39.47 -1.85 -21.47
CA ASP A 25 39.46 -3.17 -22.08
C ASP A 25 38.01 -3.57 -22.42
N TYR A 26 37.77 -3.88 -23.69
CA TYR A 26 36.44 -4.22 -24.19
C TYR A 26 36.51 -5.37 -25.19
N GLU A 27 35.77 -6.44 -24.91
CA GLU A 27 35.51 -7.50 -25.86
C GLU A 27 34.16 -7.30 -26.56
N VAL A 28 34.13 -7.53 -27.87
CA VAL A 28 32.90 -7.37 -28.66
C VAL A 28 31.80 -8.29 -28.14
N GLY A 29 30.65 -7.69 -27.82
CA GLY A 29 29.52 -8.42 -27.24
C GLY A 29 29.54 -8.50 -25.72
N ALA A 30 30.54 -7.92 -25.04
CA ALA A 30 30.49 -7.74 -23.60
C ALA A 30 29.37 -6.76 -23.20
N THR A 31 28.71 -7.06 -22.08
CA THR A 31 27.77 -6.14 -21.45
C THR A 31 28.54 -5.04 -20.73
N LEU A 32 28.10 -3.80 -20.91
CA LEU A 32 28.62 -2.64 -20.21
C LEU A 32 27.57 -2.26 -19.15
N GLU A 33 27.98 -2.21 -17.88
CA GLU A 33 27.07 -1.96 -16.75
C GLU A 33 27.44 -0.70 -15.98
N GLU A 34 28.69 -0.25 -16.07
CA GLU A 34 29.15 0.90 -15.30
C GLU A 34 28.67 2.21 -15.93
N VAL A 35 28.16 3.09 -15.08
CA VAL A 35 27.82 4.48 -15.44
C VAL A 35 29.04 5.19 -16.03
N GLY A 36 28.82 5.94 -17.10
CA GLY A 36 29.85 6.74 -17.77
C GLY A 36 29.49 7.10 -19.20
N GLU A 37 30.25 8.04 -19.76
CA GLU A 37 30.18 8.41 -21.17
C GLU A 37 31.09 7.48 -21.99
N TYR A 38 30.51 6.75 -22.94
CA TYR A 38 31.24 5.80 -23.78
C TYR A 38 31.41 6.30 -25.20
N GLU A 39 32.59 6.09 -25.77
CA GLU A 39 32.85 6.25 -27.19
C GLU A 39 33.46 4.98 -27.76
N LEU A 40 32.70 4.30 -28.64
CA LEU A 40 33.12 3.11 -29.37
C LEU A 40 33.59 3.53 -30.76
N THR A 41 34.89 3.34 -31.03
CA THR A 41 35.49 3.61 -32.33
C THR A 41 35.86 2.28 -33.02
N ILE A 42 35.43 2.13 -34.26
CA ILE A 42 35.64 0.94 -35.08
C ILE A 42 36.38 1.37 -36.34
N VAL A 43 37.57 0.82 -36.55
CA VAL A 43 38.33 1.00 -37.79
C VAL A 43 38.15 -0.26 -38.63
N ALA A 44 37.66 -0.09 -39.86
CA ALA A 44 37.38 -1.19 -40.77
C ALA A 44 37.92 -0.90 -42.17
N LYS A 45 38.22 -1.96 -42.92
CA LYS A 45 38.86 -1.90 -44.22
C LYS A 45 38.13 -2.72 -45.26
N ALA A 46 37.93 -2.13 -46.44
CA ALA A 46 37.37 -2.80 -47.61
C ALA A 46 38.32 -2.63 -48.80
N GLY A 47 39.23 -3.59 -48.98
CA GLY A 47 40.29 -3.50 -49.98
C GLY A 47 41.33 -2.43 -49.62
N THR A 48 41.45 -1.37 -50.41
CA THR A 48 42.39 -0.26 -50.18
C THR A 48 41.74 0.96 -49.52
N LYS A 49 40.51 0.83 -49.02
CA LYS A 49 39.76 1.92 -48.39
C LYS A 49 39.55 1.62 -46.92
N ASP A 50 39.89 2.59 -46.09
CA ASP A 50 39.64 2.55 -44.65
C ASP A 50 38.39 3.36 -44.31
N ALA A 51 37.67 2.95 -43.28
CA ALA A 51 36.50 3.61 -42.74
C ALA A 51 36.58 3.62 -41.21
N VAL A 52 36.25 4.74 -40.59
CA VAL A 52 36.19 4.91 -39.14
C VAL A 52 34.75 5.21 -38.75
N PHE A 53 34.22 4.45 -37.80
CA PHE A 53 32.89 4.65 -37.24
C PHE A 53 33.02 4.96 -35.75
N THR A 54 32.38 6.02 -35.30
CA THR A 54 32.39 6.44 -33.90
C THR A 54 30.95 6.49 -33.39
N TYR A 55 30.69 5.77 -32.30
CA TYR A 55 29.39 5.75 -31.62
C TYR A 55 29.58 6.25 -30.20
N LYS A 56 28.84 7.31 -29.83
CA LYS A 56 28.83 7.86 -28.48
C LYS A 56 27.52 7.50 -27.80
N PHE A 57 27.58 7.00 -26.58
CA PHE A 57 26.42 6.67 -25.76
C PHE A 57 26.78 6.78 -24.28
N ALA A 58 25.80 7.00 -23.42
CA ALA A 58 26.00 7.07 -21.98
C ALA A 58 25.28 5.90 -21.30
N ILE A 59 25.91 5.38 -20.25
CA ILE A 59 25.21 4.59 -19.24
C ILE A 59 24.98 5.51 -18.07
N VAL A 60 23.72 5.66 -17.66
CA VAL A 60 23.33 6.50 -16.52
C VAL A 60 22.60 5.67 -15.49
N GLU A 61 22.70 6.08 -14.23
CA GLU A 61 21.88 5.51 -13.16
C GLU A 61 20.65 6.40 -12.98
N ILE A 62 19.48 5.85 -13.31
CA ILE A 62 18.20 6.51 -13.07
C ILE A 62 17.71 6.16 -11.67
N ALA A 63 17.33 7.17 -10.88
CA ALA A 63 16.69 6.96 -9.58
C ALA A 63 15.37 7.72 -9.49
N ILE A 64 14.36 7.07 -8.91
CA ILE A 64 13.03 7.64 -8.68
C ILE A 64 12.67 7.52 -7.19
N GLU A 65 12.35 8.66 -6.59
CA GLU A 65 11.84 8.78 -5.23
C GLU A 65 10.45 9.40 -5.24
N ILE A 66 9.50 8.75 -4.55
CA ILE A 66 8.15 9.25 -4.30
C ILE A 66 8.08 9.44 -2.79
N LYS A 67 7.92 10.68 -2.32
CA LYS A 67 8.21 11.04 -0.92
C LYS A 67 7.00 10.99 0.00
N ASN A 68 5.87 11.52 -0.46
CA ASN A 68 4.68 11.74 0.37
C ASN A 68 3.52 10.80 0.06
N ILE A 69 3.80 9.72 -0.68
CA ILE A 69 2.82 8.67 -1.00
C ILE A 69 3.41 7.32 -0.62
N GLU A 70 2.77 6.68 0.34
CA GLU A 70 3.06 5.34 0.81
C GLU A 70 2.05 4.31 0.27
N GLU A 71 2.50 3.07 0.08
CA GLU A 71 1.68 1.98 -0.46
C GLU A 71 0.47 1.68 0.43
N GLY A 72 -0.72 1.72 -0.17
CA GLY A 72 -2.00 1.44 0.47
C GLY A 72 -2.51 2.53 1.43
N LYS A 73 -1.78 3.63 1.61
CA LYS A 73 -2.16 4.69 2.57
C LYS A 73 -3.35 5.51 2.07
N MET A 74 -4.15 6.00 3.02
CA MET A 74 -5.33 6.82 2.76
C MET A 74 -5.03 8.30 2.97
N TYR A 75 -5.59 9.15 2.08
CA TYR A 75 -5.43 10.60 2.11
C TYR A 75 -6.78 11.28 1.88
N THR A 76 -7.01 12.47 2.44
CA THR A 76 -8.16 13.30 2.06
C THR A 76 -7.92 14.05 0.75
N GLU A 77 -6.68 14.45 0.52
CA GLU A 77 -6.14 14.97 -0.73
C GLU A 77 -4.62 14.75 -0.73
N ILE A 78 -4.01 14.68 -1.91
CA ILE A 78 -2.55 14.53 -2.01
C ILE A 78 -2.00 15.16 -3.30
N THR A 79 -0.91 15.90 -3.20
CA THR A 79 -0.13 16.38 -4.35
C THR A 79 1.16 15.59 -4.43
N PRO A 80 1.42 14.78 -5.48
CA PRO A 80 2.60 13.92 -5.53
C PRO A 80 3.93 14.68 -5.43
N GLU A 81 4.78 14.30 -4.48
CA GLU A 81 6.17 14.78 -4.39
C GLU A 81 7.12 13.73 -4.96
N VAL A 82 7.62 13.99 -6.17
CA VAL A 82 8.51 13.09 -6.91
C VAL A 82 9.86 13.75 -7.15
N THR A 83 10.93 13.01 -6.92
CA THR A 83 12.30 13.39 -7.29
C THR A 83 12.85 12.34 -8.26
N VAL A 84 13.35 12.79 -9.41
CA VAL A 84 13.99 11.94 -10.43
C VAL A 84 15.39 12.45 -10.71
N THR A 85 16.39 11.57 -10.70
CA THR A 85 17.79 11.89 -11.04
C THR A 85 18.30 10.94 -12.12
N GLY A 86 19.26 11.42 -12.92
CA GLY A 86 19.88 10.63 -14.00
C GLY A 86 19.00 10.42 -15.23
N ALA A 87 17.83 11.06 -15.29
CA ALA A 87 16.90 11.01 -16.42
C ALA A 87 16.90 12.32 -17.23
N ASP A 88 16.67 12.20 -18.54
CA ASP A 88 16.44 13.35 -19.45
C ASP A 88 15.04 13.93 -19.24
N SER A 89 14.08 13.07 -18.93
CA SER A 89 12.68 13.41 -18.72
C SER A 89 11.97 12.37 -17.86
N TYR A 90 10.83 12.75 -17.30
CA TYR A 90 9.93 11.81 -16.65
C TYR A 90 8.46 12.21 -16.87
N VAL A 91 7.58 11.24 -16.73
CA VAL A 91 6.13 11.41 -16.83
C VAL A 91 5.48 10.81 -15.58
N LEU A 92 4.50 11.52 -15.01
CA LEU A 92 3.61 10.98 -13.97
C LEU A 92 2.33 10.51 -14.61
N LYS A 93 1.87 9.33 -14.24
CA LYS A 93 0.56 8.82 -14.62
C LYS A 93 -0.23 8.42 -13.39
N LEU A 94 -1.49 8.81 -13.35
CA LEU A 94 -2.46 8.38 -12.37
C LEU A 94 -3.43 7.40 -13.04
N ASN A 95 -3.45 6.15 -12.59
CA ASN A 95 -4.24 5.08 -13.21
C ASN A 95 -4.00 4.93 -14.73
N GLY A 96 -2.78 5.21 -15.18
CA GLY A 96 -2.37 5.13 -16.58
C GLY A 96 -2.58 6.42 -17.40
N GLU A 97 -3.23 7.45 -16.85
CA GLU A 97 -3.41 8.75 -17.50
C GLU A 97 -2.36 9.76 -17.02
N GLU A 98 -1.73 10.50 -17.93
CA GLU A 98 -0.73 11.49 -17.56
C GLU A 98 -1.32 12.64 -16.71
N ILE A 99 -0.61 13.03 -15.65
CA ILE A 99 -1.00 14.14 -14.77
C ILE A 99 0.15 15.11 -14.54
N ASP A 100 -0.19 16.36 -14.19
CA ASP A 100 0.80 17.35 -13.74
C ASP A 100 1.17 17.10 -12.27
N ALA A 101 2.46 17.14 -11.95
CA ALA A 101 2.97 16.87 -10.60
C ALA A 101 2.51 17.88 -9.54
N ASP A 102 2.10 19.08 -9.95
CA ASP A 102 1.65 20.17 -9.06
C ASP A 102 0.14 20.13 -8.78
N LYS A 103 -0.60 19.21 -9.41
CA LYS A 103 -2.04 19.08 -9.20
C LYS A 103 -2.36 18.13 -8.05
N ALA A 104 -3.12 18.65 -7.09
CA ALA A 104 -3.68 17.84 -6.01
C ALA A 104 -4.71 16.85 -6.55
N ILE A 105 -4.62 15.61 -6.08
CA ILE A 105 -5.57 14.53 -6.29
C ILE A 105 -6.56 14.61 -5.13
N THR A 106 -7.74 15.14 -5.42
CA THR A 106 -8.78 15.45 -4.42
C THR A 106 -10.05 14.61 -4.60
N LYS A 107 -10.20 13.97 -5.75
CA LYS A 107 -11.34 13.09 -6.01
C LYS A 107 -11.14 11.80 -5.22
N PRO A 108 -12.13 11.35 -4.42
CA PRO A 108 -12.06 10.07 -3.77
C PRO A 108 -11.96 8.91 -4.77
N GLY A 109 -11.12 7.92 -4.48
CA GLY A 109 -10.85 6.78 -5.36
C GLY A 109 -9.60 6.01 -4.95
N LYS A 110 -9.47 4.78 -5.46
CA LYS A 110 -8.22 4.01 -5.39
C LYS A 110 -7.36 4.41 -6.59
N TYR A 111 -6.09 4.66 -6.34
CA TYR A 111 -5.17 5.22 -7.32
C TYR A 111 -3.85 4.45 -7.35
N THR A 112 -3.28 4.31 -8.53
CA THR A 112 -1.87 3.93 -8.74
C THR A 112 -1.17 5.10 -9.42
N LEU A 113 -0.18 5.69 -8.74
CA LEU A 113 0.74 6.65 -9.33
C LEU A 113 1.92 5.88 -9.94
N GLU A 114 2.16 6.09 -11.23
CA GLU A 114 3.32 5.57 -11.96
C GLU A 114 4.22 6.74 -12.37
N VAL A 115 5.52 6.64 -12.07
CA VAL A 115 6.55 7.55 -12.56
C VAL A 115 7.42 6.78 -13.55
N VAL A 116 7.45 7.23 -14.79
CA VAL A 116 8.32 6.68 -15.84
C VAL A 116 9.40 7.69 -16.15
N ALA A 117 10.65 7.36 -15.83
CA ALA A 117 11.81 8.19 -16.11
C ALA A 117 12.62 7.59 -17.26
N THR A 118 13.07 8.43 -18.20
CA THR A 118 13.78 8.01 -19.41
C THR A 118 15.10 8.76 -19.56
N ALA A 119 16.16 8.04 -19.93
CA ALA A 119 17.46 8.60 -20.32
C ALA A 119 17.98 7.88 -21.57
N GLY A 120 17.98 8.55 -22.72
CA GLY A 120 18.26 7.90 -24.01
C GLY A 120 17.35 6.67 -24.25
N GLU A 121 17.95 5.48 -24.36
CA GLU A 121 17.22 4.21 -24.52
C GLU A 121 16.89 3.51 -23.19
N GLN A 122 17.35 4.05 -22.05
CA GLN A 122 17.08 3.49 -20.73
C GLN A 122 15.79 4.04 -20.16
N SER A 123 15.03 3.19 -19.47
CA SER A 123 13.85 3.62 -18.72
C SER A 123 13.75 2.90 -17.38
N LEU A 124 13.25 3.63 -16.38
CA LEU A 124 12.90 3.09 -15.08
C LEU A 124 11.47 3.49 -14.75
N THR A 125 10.69 2.53 -14.26
CA THR A 125 9.33 2.76 -13.79
C THR A 125 9.24 2.46 -12.31
N LYS A 126 8.62 3.35 -11.55
CA LYS A 126 8.25 3.12 -10.15
C LYS A 126 6.78 3.43 -9.97
N SER A 127 6.07 2.57 -9.23
CA SER A 127 4.65 2.76 -8.96
C SER A 127 4.36 2.64 -7.46
N VAL A 128 3.32 3.33 -7.01
CA VAL A 128 2.77 3.23 -5.66
C VAL A 128 1.25 3.32 -5.72
N SER A 129 0.55 2.47 -4.97
CA SER A 129 -0.90 2.51 -4.85
C SER A 129 -1.31 3.24 -3.58
N PHE A 130 -2.38 4.02 -3.63
CA PHE A 130 -2.92 4.77 -2.49
C PHE A 130 -4.42 5.02 -2.67
N ILE A 131 -5.06 5.55 -1.64
CA ILE A 131 -6.51 5.79 -1.63
C ILE A 131 -6.76 7.25 -1.27
N VAL A 132 -7.57 7.95 -2.06
CA VAL A 132 -8.11 9.26 -1.68
C VAL A 132 -9.54 9.07 -1.23
N VAL A 133 -9.94 9.71 -0.13
CA VAL A 133 -11.25 9.52 0.49
C VAL A 133 -11.86 10.86 0.91
N LYS A 134 -13.18 10.91 1.04
CA LYS A 134 -13.92 12.08 1.54
C LYS A 134 -14.41 11.80 2.95
N LYS A 135 -14.14 12.72 3.88
CA LYS A 135 -14.34 12.57 5.34
C LYS A 135 -13.54 11.38 5.89
N ILE A 136 -12.70 11.62 6.89
CA ILE A 136 -12.01 10.55 7.61
C ILE A 136 -12.30 10.77 9.09
N PHE A 137 -12.87 9.78 9.74
CA PHE A 137 -12.87 9.69 11.19
C PHE A 137 -11.86 8.63 11.60
N VAL A 138 -10.91 9.03 12.44
CA VAL A 138 -9.92 8.14 13.06
C VAL A 138 -10.22 8.10 14.55
N HIS A 139 -10.27 6.90 15.13
CA HIS A 139 -10.36 6.78 16.58
C HIS A 139 -9.04 7.25 17.23
N ASP A 140 -9.14 7.96 18.37
CA ASP A 140 -7.98 8.33 19.22
C ASP A 140 -7.89 7.30 20.34
N ASP A 141 -6.99 6.34 20.14
CA ASP A 141 -6.91 5.10 20.90
C ASP A 141 -6.16 5.29 22.25
N SER A 142 -5.85 6.54 22.66
CA SER A 142 -5.21 6.82 23.97
C SER A 142 -6.14 6.58 25.17
N LYS A 143 -7.40 6.19 24.91
CA LYS A 143 -8.41 5.84 25.90
C LYS A 143 -8.97 4.46 25.58
N LEU A 144 -8.60 3.47 26.40
CA LEU A 144 -9.18 2.12 26.36
C LEU A 144 -10.66 2.09 26.84
N ASP A 145 -11.18 3.21 27.33
CA ASP A 145 -12.58 3.35 27.72
C ASP A 145 -13.50 3.14 26.50
N GLY A 146 -14.46 2.22 26.62
CA GLY A 146 -15.33 1.82 25.51
C GLY A 146 -14.89 0.53 24.81
N LEU A 147 -13.65 0.07 25.03
CA LEU A 147 -13.18 -1.23 24.57
C LEU A 147 -13.52 -2.34 25.56
N TRP A 148 -13.80 -3.54 25.03
CA TRP A 148 -14.11 -4.72 25.82
C TRP A 148 -13.62 -5.99 25.14
N HIS A 149 -13.73 -7.12 25.83
CA HIS A 149 -13.44 -8.44 25.26
C HIS A 149 -14.44 -9.50 25.70
N ASP A 150 -14.64 -10.53 24.88
CA ASP A 150 -15.29 -11.77 25.28
C ASP A 150 -14.42 -12.94 24.88
N ARG A 151 -13.89 -13.67 25.88
CA ARG A 151 -12.95 -14.79 25.74
C ARG A 151 -11.65 -14.36 25.02
N GLY A 152 -10.52 -14.49 25.71
CA GLY A 152 -9.25 -13.85 25.31
C GLY A 152 -8.84 -12.75 26.29
N SER A 153 -7.72 -12.09 26.01
CA SER A 153 -7.17 -11.04 26.85
C SER A 153 -8.03 -9.77 26.82
N ALA A 154 -7.88 -8.94 27.84
CA ALA A 154 -8.33 -7.57 27.73
C ALA A 154 -7.51 -6.85 26.62
N PRO A 155 -8.08 -5.85 25.94
CA PRO A 155 -7.33 -5.02 25.00
C PRO A 155 -6.28 -4.19 25.73
N GLU A 156 -5.07 -4.14 25.18
CA GLU A 156 -3.95 -3.39 25.75
C GLU A 156 -3.30 -2.50 24.68
N LEU A 157 -2.67 -1.41 25.07
CA LEU A 157 -1.82 -0.62 24.18
C LEU A 157 -0.50 -1.36 23.94
N ASN A 158 -0.06 -1.41 22.69
CA ASN A 158 1.22 -1.91 22.27
C ASN A 158 2.08 -0.77 21.74
N GLU A 159 3.26 -0.57 22.33
CA GLU A 159 4.24 0.45 21.91
C GLU A 159 5.42 -0.16 21.12
N ASP A 160 5.41 -1.47 20.84
CA ASP A 160 6.47 -2.11 20.05
C ASP A 160 6.35 -1.69 18.58
N PRO A 161 7.35 -0.97 18.01
CA PRO A 161 7.31 -0.50 16.63
C PRO A 161 7.18 -1.60 15.58
N ALA A 162 7.53 -2.86 15.90
CA ALA A 162 7.34 -3.98 14.99
C ALA A 162 5.86 -4.26 14.67
N TYR A 163 4.97 -3.86 15.58
CA TYR A 163 3.53 -4.12 15.50
C TYR A 163 2.69 -2.84 15.49
N ILE A 164 3.30 -1.71 15.10
CA ILE A 164 2.61 -0.43 14.87
C ILE A 164 2.55 -0.18 13.36
N LYS A 165 1.35 0.07 12.84
CA LYS A 165 1.17 0.40 11.43
C LYS A 165 1.46 1.88 11.19
N GLU A 166 0.94 2.74 12.05
CA GLU A 166 1.13 4.19 12.00
C GLU A 166 0.85 4.82 13.37
N GLY A 167 1.58 5.89 13.72
CA GLY A 167 1.45 6.55 15.02
C GLY A 167 2.36 5.95 16.10
N ASP A 168 1.94 6.10 17.36
CA ASP A 168 2.78 5.79 18.53
C ASP A 168 2.46 4.42 19.16
N PHE A 169 1.31 3.82 18.83
CA PHE A 169 0.88 2.56 19.42
C PHE A 169 -0.18 1.84 18.57
N SER A 170 -0.39 0.56 18.85
CA SER A 170 -1.48 -0.26 18.31
C SER A 170 -2.26 -0.94 19.44
N LEU A 171 -3.42 -1.52 19.15
CA LEU A 171 -4.21 -2.29 20.12
C LEU A 171 -3.82 -3.76 20.03
N LYS A 172 -3.54 -4.39 21.18
CA LYS A 172 -3.16 -5.80 21.29
C LYS A 172 -4.31 -6.62 21.86
N PHE A 173 -4.59 -7.77 21.24
CA PHE A 173 -5.54 -8.76 21.75
C PHE A 173 -5.01 -10.17 21.54
N THR A 174 -5.07 -10.99 22.58
CA THR A 174 -4.74 -12.42 22.53
C THR A 174 -6.02 -13.23 22.62
N ASN A 175 -6.29 -14.05 21.61
CA ASN A 175 -7.50 -14.86 21.58
C ASN A 175 -7.33 -16.14 22.43
N GLN A 176 -8.44 -16.76 22.84
CA GLN A 176 -8.40 -18.11 23.38
C GLN A 176 -8.55 -19.15 22.24
N ALA A 177 -7.73 -20.21 22.28
CA ALA A 177 -7.78 -21.31 21.33
C ALA A 177 -9.15 -22.02 21.28
N ASP A 178 -9.52 -22.52 20.11
CA ASP A 178 -10.71 -23.34 19.84
C ASP A 178 -12.04 -22.72 20.29
N THR A 179 -12.10 -21.39 20.39
CA THR A 179 -13.32 -20.67 20.75
C THR A 179 -13.51 -19.40 19.92
N LYS A 180 -14.71 -18.81 20.03
CA LYS A 180 -14.98 -17.44 19.58
C LYS A 180 -14.40 -16.50 20.61
N SER A 181 -13.36 -15.77 20.25
CA SER A 181 -12.79 -14.70 21.05
C SER A 181 -13.11 -13.37 20.38
N ALA A 182 -13.66 -12.40 21.08
CA ALA A 182 -14.07 -11.13 20.49
C ALA A 182 -13.32 -9.97 21.13
N PHE A 183 -12.73 -9.14 20.30
CA PHE A 183 -12.33 -7.79 20.66
C PHE A 183 -13.45 -6.82 20.29
N ARG A 184 -13.94 -6.02 21.24
CA ARG A 184 -15.19 -5.27 21.10
C ARG A 184 -14.99 -3.76 21.28
N TRP A 185 -15.63 -2.98 20.41
CA TRP A 185 -15.75 -1.53 20.53
C TRP A 185 -17.15 -1.09 21.00
N ASN A 186 -17.16 0.07 21.66
CA ASN A 186 -18.31 0.86 22.08
C ASN A 186 -19.29 0.14 23.02
N ARG A 187 -18.76 -0.56 24.04
CA ARG A 187 -19.58 -1.25 25.05
C ARG A 187 -19.80 -0.44 26.34
N ASP A 188 -19.10 0.68 26.56
CA ASP A 188 -19.16 1.37 27.87
C ASP A 188 -20.49 2.12 28.11
N PRO A 189 -21.28 1.73 29.13
CA PRO A 189 -22.51 2.43 29.52
C PRO A 189 -22.28 3.84 30.12
N LYS A 190 -21.02 4.27 30.33
CA LYS A 190 -20.69 5.57 30.96
C LYS A 190 -20.28 6.67 29.97
N GLY A 191 -20.45 6.45 28.67
CA GLY A 191 -20.46 7.53 27.67
C GLY A 191 -19.13 7.80 26.95
N ALA A 192 -18.14 6.90 27.05
CA ALA A 192 -16.96 6.95 26.19
C ALA A 192 -17.33 6.49 24.77
N ARG A 193 -17.77 7.45 23.93
CA ARG A 193 -18.07 7.23 22.53
C ARG A 193 -16.78 7.23 21.73
N ILE A 194 -16.44 6.08 21.16
CA ILE A 194 -15.20 5.88 20.41
C ILE A 194 -15.41 5.92 18.89
N TRP A 195 -16.65 6.08 18.43
CA TRP A 195 -17.01 6.24 17.01
C TRP A 195 -18.17 7.24 16.78
N PRO A 196 -18.45 7.63 15.53
CA PRO A 196 -19.62 8.45 15.17
C PRO A 196 -20.94 7.70 15.40
N GLU A 197 -22.01 8.41 15.78
CA GLU A 197 -23.35 7.82 15.99
C GLU A 197 -24.06 7.49 14.67
N ASP A 198 -23.80 8.27 13.63
CA ASP A 198 -24.38 8.10 12.30
C ASP A 198 -23.26 7.68 11.34
N TRP A 199 -23.30 6.41 10.92
CA TRP A 199 -22.36 5.87 9.94
C TRP A 199 -22.85 6.03 8.50
N THR A 200 -24.08 6.48 8.26
CA THR A 200 -24.61 6.69 6.89
C THR A 200 -23.90 7.82 6.15
N GLU A 201 -23.12 8.65 6.87
CA GLU A 201 -22.22 9.64 6.26
C GLU A 201 -20.98 9.04 5.60
N TYR A 202 -20.70 7.76 5.85
CA TYR A 202 -19.50 7.05 5.38
C TYR A 202 -19.90 5.85 4.53
N THR A 203 -19.28 5.70 3.36
CA THR A 203 -19.54 4.52 2.52
C THR A 203 -18.66 3.33 2.91
N HIS A 204 -17.59 3.55 3.67
CA HIS A 204 -16.61 2.53 4.04
C HIS A 204 -16.21 2.60 5.51
N TRP A 205 -15.89 1.44 6.06
CA TRP A 205 -15.17 1.26 7.32
C TRP A 205 -13.95 0.37 7.08
N SER A 206 -12.83 0.67 7.75
CA SER A 206 -11.65 -0.17 7.66
C SER A 206 -10.82 -0.22 8.94
N MET A 207 -9.96 -1.24 9.03
CA MET A 207 -8.98 -1.42 10.10
C MET A 207 -7.82 -2.28 9.60
N TRP A 208 -6.60 -1.96 10.05
CA TRP A 208 -5.43 -2.82 9.84
C TRP A 208 -5.32 -3.87 10.95
N ILE A 209 -5.00 -5.11 10.58
CA ILE A 209 -4.77 -6.23 11.50
C ILE A 209 -3.42 -6.87 11.17
N TYR A 210 -2.51 -6.91 12.15
CA TYR A 210 -1.27 -7.66 12.05
C TYR A 210 -1.46 -9.08 12.57
N ILE A 211 -1.02 -10.06 11.78
CA ILE A 211 -1.05 -11.48 12.09
C ILE A 211 0.37 -12.03 11.92
N GLU A 212 1.02 -12.43 13.00
CA GLU A 212 2.42 -12.89 12.93
C GLU A 212 2.57 -14.23 12.18
N ASP A 213 1.69 -15.18 12.49
CA ASP A 213 1.56 -16.46 11.80
C ASP A 213 0.07 -16.80 11.69
N LYS A 214 -0.46 -16.88 10.46
CA LYS A 214 -1.87 -17.18 10.20
C LYS A 214 -2.17 -18.68 10.19
N THR A 215 -1.18 -19.55 10.30
CA THR A 215 -1.35 -21.01 10.31
C THR A 215 -2.41 -21.50 11.31
N PRO A 216 -2.45 -21.03 12.57
CA PRO A 216 -3.50 -21.44 13.50
C PRO A 216 -4.86 -20.77 13.26
N LEU A 217 -4.91 -19.68 12.48
CA LEU A 217 -6.12 -18.89 12.25
C LEU A 217 -7.13 -19.68 11.40
N ASN A 218 -8.38 -19.71 11.84
CA ASN A 218 -9.49 -20.26 11.07
C ASN A 218 -10.23 -19.12 10.34
N GLU A 219 -10.70 -18.13 11.10
CA GLU A 219 -11.41 -16.96 10.56
C GLU A 219 -11.23 -15.72 11.45
N ILE A 220 -11.32 -14.56 10.81
CA ILE A 220 -11.64 -13.28 11.43
C ILE A 220 -13.05 -12.87 10.98
N GLU A 221 -13.87 -12.37 11.89
CA GLU A 221 -15.23 -11.94 11.63
C GLU A 221 -15.44 -10.52 12.18
N PHE A 222 -15.82 -9.60 11.30
CA PHE A 222 -16.40 -8.31 11.68
C PHE A 222 -17.88 -8.54 11.95
N ALA A 223 -18.36 -8.18 13.13
CA ALA A 223 -19.77 -8.27 13.50
C ALA A 223 -20.25 -6.95 14.12
N LEU A 224 -21.21 -6.31 13.47
CA LEU A 224 -21.81 -5.06 13.92
C LEU A 224 -23.23 -5.32 14.40
N GLY A 225 -23.46 -5.21 15.71
CA GLY A 225 -24.80 -5.13 16.26
C GLY A 225 -25.45 -3.81 15.87
N THR A 226 -26.69 -3.86 15.41
CA THR A 226 -27.52 -2.70 15.09
C THR A 226 -28.94 -2.93 15.64
N SER A 227 -29.77 -1.90 15.64
CA SER A 227 -31.20 -2.01 15.95
C SER A 227 -31.96 -2.96 14.99
N ALA A 228 -31.46 -3.17 13.78
CA ALA A 228 -32.03 -4.10 12.80
C ALA A 228 -31.49 -5.54 12.92
N GLY A 229 -30.57 -5.80 13.85
CA GLY A 229 -29.89 -7.08 14.05
C GLY A 229 -28.38 -6.99 13.87
N THR A 230 -27.71 -8.15 13.84
CA THR A 230 -26.25 -8.20 13.67
C THR A 230 -25.87 -8.42 12.21
N LEU A 231 -25.12 -7.47 11.65
CA LEU A 231 -24.43 -7.64 10.38
C LEU A 231 -23.11 -8.39 10.65
N SER A 232 -22.72 -9.35 9.79
CA SER A 232 -21.42 -10.03 9.93
C SER A 232 -20.70 -10.23 8.58
N LYS A 233 -19.39 -9.97 8.52
CA LYS A 233 -18.52 -10.28 7.38
C LYS A 233 -17.33 -11.08 7.87
N LYS A 234 -16.94 -12.11 7.12
CA LYS A 234 -15.90 -13.06 7.53
C LYS A 234 -14.78 -13.12 6.50
N TRP A 235 -13.57 -13.36 6.99
CA TRP A 235 -12.38 -13.65 6.21
C TRP A 235 -11.79 -14.96 6.72
N SER A 236 -11.67 -15.95 5.84
CA SER A 236 -10.92 -17.17 6.17
C SER A 236 -9.42 -16.88 6.12
N SER A 237 -8.62 -17.74 6.77
CA SER A 237 -7.15 -17.62 6.76
C SER A 237 -6.55 -17.55 5.35
N ASP A 238 -7.17 -18.20 4.35
CA ASP A 238 -6.70 -18.16 2.95
C ASP A 238 -6.87 -16.79 2.28
N GLN A 239 -7.72 -15.92 2.82
CA GLN A 239 -7.91 -14.55 2.34
C GLN A 239 -6.97 -13.55 3.00
N LEU A 240 -6.14 -14.02 3.94
CA LEU A 240 -5.25 -13.23 4.77
C LEU A 240 -3.79 -13.68 4.55
N VAL A 241 -2.87 -12.78 4.86
CA VAL A 241 -1.42 -13.01 4.77
C VAL A 241 -0.79 -12.86 6.16
N ASP A 242 0.41 -13.43 6.33
CA ASP A 242 1.24 -13.10 7.48
C ASP A 242 1.68 -11.63 7.34
N GLY A 243 1.66 -10.89 8.44
CA GLY A 243 1.85 -9.45 8.50
C GLY A 243 0.55 -8.65 8.49
N TRP A 244 0.61 -7.44 7.91
CA TRP A 244 -0.50 -6.48 7.91
C TRP A 244 -1.56 -6.81 6.87
N ASN A 245 -2.81 -6.89 7.32
CA ASN A 245 -4.00 -7.10 6.50
C ASN A 245 -4.94 -5.92 6.66
N LEU A 246 -5.40 -5.32 5.55
CA LEU A 246 -6.46 -4.33 5.59
C LEU A 246 -7.80 -5.04 5.52
N ILE A 247 -8.61 -4.89 6.56
CA ILE A 247 -10.00 -5.31 6.54
C ILE A 247 -10.84 -4.10 6.17
N GLU A 248 -11.53 -4.17 5.03
CA GLU A 248 -12.37 -3.10 4.48
C GLU A 248 -13.80 -3.60 4.23
N ILE A 249 -14.75 -2.75 4.58
CA ILE A 249 -16.19 -2.99 4.41
C ILE A 249 -16.78 -1.81 3.66
N ASP A 250 -17.31 -2.07 2.46
CA ASP A 250 -18.29 -1.20 1.83
C ASP A 250 -19.57 -1.28 2.66
N LEU A 251 -19.85 -0.25 3.46
CA LEU A 251 -20.95 -0.22 4.41
C LEU A 251 -22.32 -0.27 3.72
N LYS A 252 -22.42 0.24 2.49
CA LYS A 252 -23.69 0.31 1.77
C LYS A 252 -24.06 -1.05 1.18
N ASP A 253 -23.11 -1.70 0.50
CA ASP A 253 -23.28 -3.08 0.03
C ASP A 253 -23.49 -4.03 1.22
N TYR A 254 -22.72 -3.83 2.28
CA TYR A 254 -22.75 -4.68 3.46
C TYR A 254 -24.04 -4.56 4.28
N ALA A 255 -24.53 -3.35 4.53
CA ALA A 255 -25.76 -3.15 5.29
C ALA A 255 -27.00 -3.47 4.45
N GLY A 256 -26.95 -3.27 3.13
CA GLY A 256 -28.05 -3.55 2.23
C GLY A 256 -29.35 -2.89 2.67
N GLU A 257 -30.41 -3.69 2.90
CA GLU A 257 -31.71 -3.20 3.38
C GLU A 257 -31.64 -2.58 4.79
N ASN A 258 -30.61 -2.87 5.57
CA ASN A 258 -30.39 -2.33 6.91
C ASN A 258 -29.55 -1.05 6.92
N TRP A 259 -29.27 -0.43 5.77
CA TRP A 259 -28.48 0.80 5.67
C TRP A 259 -28.91 1.90 6.66
N GLU A 260 -30.21 2.14 6.77
CA GLU A 260 -30.76 3.16 7.68
C GLU A 260 -30.47 2.85 9.15
N ALA A 261 -30.26 1.58 9.53
CA ALA A 261 -29.90 1.19 10.89
C ALA A 261 -28.48 1.65 11.28
N LEU A 262 -27.62 1.93 10.30
CA LEU A 262 -26.30 2.53 10.54
C LEU A 262 -26.40 4.01 10.95
N GLY A 263 -27.55 4.66 10.76
CA GLY A 263 -27.75 6.06 11.11
C GLY A 263 -27.99 6.30 12.60
N ASN A 264 -28.14 5.23 13.38
CA ASN A 264 -28.38 5.28 14.81
C ASN A 264 -27.63 4.17 15.54
N LEU A 265 -26.30 4.26 15.57
CA LEU A 265 -25.42 3.35 16.32
C LEU A 265 -25.25 3.79 17.78
N TYR A 266 -26.34 4.32 18.34
CA TYR A 266 -26.41 4.77 19.72
C TYR A 266 -26.47 3.59 20.70
N TRP A 267 -25.98 3.85 21.91
CA TRP A 267 -26.17 2.97 23.06
C TRP A 267 -27.52 3.28 23.70
N ASP A 268 -28.57 2.50 23.43
CA ASP A 268 -29.80 2.56 24.23
C ASP A 268 -29.87 1.36 25.18
N ASP A 269 -30.01 1.64 26.48
CA ASP A 269 -30.43 0.64 27.46
C ASP A 269 -31.96 0.63 27.44
N ASN A 270 -32.52 -0.19 26.56
CA ASN A 270 -33.98 -0.38 26.47
C ASN A 270 -34.59 -1.02 27.74
N GLY A 271 -33.82 -1.19 28.82
CA GLY A 271 -34.28 -1.80 30.07
C GLY A 271 -34.52 -3.32 29.96
N ASP A 272 -34.15 -3.93 28.84
CA ASP A 272 -34.23 -5.39 28.59
C ASP A 272 -32.86 -6.08 28.57
N GLY A 273 -31.78 -5.32 28.77
CA GLY A 273 -30.40 -5.83 28.81
C GLY A 273 -29.80 -6.16 27.44
N LYS A 274 -30.39 -5.71 26.33
CA LYS A 274 -29.82 -5.87 24.98
C LYS A 274 -29.11 -4.59 24.54
N TYR A 275 -27.82 -4.74 24.26
CA TYR A 275 -26.96 -3.70 23.70
C TYR A 275 -27.31 -3.50 22.23
N GLU A 276 -27.79 -2.31 21.83
CA GLU A 276 -28.25 -2.12 20.45
C GLU A 276 -27.13 -1.90 19.43
N SER A 277 -25.95 -1.42 19.84
CA SER A 277 -24.83 -1.22 18.91
C SER A 277 -23.46 -1.50 19.53
N PHE A 278 -22.76 -2.47 18.96
CA PHE A 278 -21.38 -2.83 19.29
C PHE A 278 -20.72 -3.41 18.05
N LEU A 279 -19.40 -3.32 17.98
CA LEU A 279 -18.60 -3.90 16.92
C LEU A 279 -17.69 -4.94 17.57
N ASP A 280 -17.81 -6.17 17.11
CA ASP A 280 -16.87 -7.23 17.43
C ASP A 280 -15.94 -7.49 16.26
N ILE A 281 -14.67 -7.63 16.57
CA ILE A 281 -13.71 -8.35 15.75
C ILE A 281 -13.49 -9.71 16.43
N ILE A 282 -14.13 -10.72 15.86
CA ILE A 282 -14.14 -12.07 16.38
C ILE A 282 -13.03 -12.87 15.71
N VAL A 283 -12.16 -13.47 16.53
CA VAL A 283 -11.06 -14.34 16.10
C VAL A 283 -11.39 -15.77 16.48
N ARG A 284 -11.24 -16.69 15.52
CA ARG A 284 -11.17 -18.13 15.77
C ARG A 284 -9.85 -18.68 15.28
N SER A 285 -9.22 -19.48 16.12
CA SER A 285 -8.00 -20.19 15.77
C SER A 285 -7.93 -21.51 16.54
N SER A 286 -7.11 -22.43 16.03
CA SER A 286 -6.79 -23.72 16.66
C SER A 286 -5.77 -23.61 17.80
N ALA A 287 -5.10 -22.46 17.93
CA ALA A 287 -4.14 -22.18 18.99
C ALA A 287 -4.28 -20.71 19.44
N GLU A 288 -3.84 -20.40 20.65
CA GLU A 288 -3.75 -19.01 21.12
C GLU A 288 -2.81 -18.22 20.20
N MET A 289 -3.26 -17.04 19.79
CA MET A 289 -2.47 -16.11 18.99
C MET A 289 -2.76 -14.67 19.39
N THR A 290 -1.74 -13.83 19.28
CA THR A 290 -1.84 -12.39 19.47
C THR A 290 -2.05 -11.70 18.13
N LEU A 291 -2.99 -10.77 18.08
CA LEU A 291 -3.21 -9.88 16.95
C LEU A 291 -3.03 -8.43 17.41
N TYR A 292 -2.61 -7.60 16.46
CA TYR A 292 -2.49 -6.16 16.66
C TYR A 292 -3.40 -5.42 15.69
N PHE A 293 -4.12 -4.41 16.18
CA PHE A 293 -5.11 -3.65 15.43
C PHE A 293 -4.69 -2.18 15.41
N ASP A 294 -4.82 -1.55 14.26
CA ASP A 294 -4.39 -0.16 14.07
C ASP A 294 -5.27 0.53 13.02
N GLN A 295 -5.29 1.86 13.04
CA GLN A 295 -5.94 2.72 12.04
C GLN A 295 -7.43 2.35 11.78
N VAL A 296 -8.24 2.32 12.84
CA VAL A 296 -9.69 2.16 12.68
C VAL A 296 -10.28 3.42 12.06
N THR A 297 -10.86 3.30 10.87
CA THR A 297 -11.26 4.45 10.05
C THR A 297 -12.64 4.31 9.43
N TRP A 298 -13.33 5.45 9.30
CA TRP A 298 -14.57 5.60 8.53
C TRP A 298 -14.36 6.66 7.46
N TYR A 299 -14.76 6.36 6.22
CA TYR A 299 -14.57 7.27 5.10
C TYR A 299 -15.55 7.03 3.95
N SER A 300 -15.61 7.98 3.01
CA SER A 300 -16.39 7.85 1.78
C SER A 300 -15.53 7.82 0.52
N MET A 301 -15.76 6.82 -0.31
CA MET A 301 -15.28 6.74 -1.69
C MET A 301 -16.32 7.36 -2.64
N ALA A 302 -15.90 7.75 -3.85
CA ALA A 302 -16.84 8.18 -4.88
C ALA A 302 -17.67 6.97 -5.36
N GLU A 303 -18.99 7.15 -5.48
CA GLU A 303 -19.89 6.22 -6.20
C GLU A 303 -19.64 6.25 -7.71
#